data_AF-A0A3L6LD45-F1
#
_entry.id   AF-A0A3L6LD45-F1
#
_cell.length_a   1.000
_cell.length_b   1.000
_cell.length_c   1.000
_cell.angle_alpha   90.00
_cell.angle_beta   90.00
_cell.angle_gamma   90.00
#
_symmetry.space_group_name_H-M   'P 1'
#
loop_
_entity.id
_entity.type
_entity.pdbx_description
1 polymer ?
#
loop_
_entity_poly.entity_id
_entity_poly.type
_entity_poly.pdbx_seq_one_letter_code
_entity_poly.pdbx_strand_id
1 'polypeptide(L)'
;MDEIKWPLRLLQILRNHLEQVDHPHEPRTLPIAAKCGQGGVLAFLTDVDDDVRRRTGASECITACCRGLVLDMIEQCCTLLFLSSKERRVINMAAVQREKRVVARGVGKRRRGDQGETTEETAIGETDNSQRKCAAVLPLEYLLRLFVALPSLLAHYDKLGGSTMPAAFKQPLWNYVNAVLDIMKDMTFLDPSEYIPLR
;
A
#
# COMPACT_ATOMS: atom_id res chain seq x y z
N MET A 1 8.17 21.62 10.83
CA MET A 1 6.94 21.65 10.01
C MET A 1 6.72 20.23 9.53
N ASP A 2 5.80 19.55 10.19
CA ASP A 2 5.44 18.15 9.98
C ASP A 2 4.38 18.07 8.88
N GLU A 3 4.79 18.24 7.63
CA GLU A 3 3.81 18.31 6.53
C GLU A 3 4.19 17.42 5.35
N ILE A 4 3.16 16.77 4.81
CA ILE A 4 3.23 16.03 3.56
C ILE A 4 3.31 17.04 2.41
N LYS A 5 4.38 16.98 1.63
CA LYS A 5 4.63 17.80 0.46
C LYS A 5 3.94 17.19 -0.74
N TRP A 6 2.73 17.65 -1.03
CA TRP A 6 1.91 17.12 -2.11
C TRP A 6 2.31 17.64 -3.49
N PRO A 7 2.73 16.78 -4.43
CA PRO A 7 2.82 17.14 -5.84
C PRO A 7 1.42 17.40 -6.41
N LEU A 8 1.23 18.55 -7.08
CA LEU A 8 -0.08 18.97 -7.63
C LEU A 8 -0.72 17.89 -8.53
N ARG A 9 0.10 17.20 -9.33
CA ARG A 9 -0.35 16.11 -10.21
C ARG A 9 -0.97 14.95 -9.42
N LEU A 10 -0.38 14.58 -8.29
CA LEU A 10 -0.90 13.49 -7.44
C LEU A 10 -2.20 13.89 -6.73
N LEU A 11 -2.34 15.16 -6.37
CA LEU A 11 -3.62 15.68 -5.84
C LEU A 11 -4.73 15.64 -6.89
N GLN A 12 -4.42 15.96 -8.16
CA GLN A 12 -5.39 15.84 -9.25
C GLN A 12 -5.80 14.38 -9.49
N ILE A 13 -4.84 13.45 -9.50
CA ILE A 13 -5.11 12.02 -9.61
C ILE A 13 -6.00 11.54 -8.47
N LEU A 14 -5.66 11.89 -7.22
CA LEU A 14 -6.46 11.52 -6.06
C LEU A 14 -7.87 12.11 -6.12
N ARG A 15 -8.01 13.38 -6.50
CA ARG A 15 -9.31 14.01 -6.66
C ARG A 15 -10.16 13.26 -7.69
N ASN A 16 -9.60 12.97 -8.87
CA ASN A 16 -10.30 12.22 -9.90
C ASN A 16 -10.70 10.82 -9.40
N HIS A 17 -9.82 10.15 -8.67
CA HIS A 17 -10.10 8.85 -8.06
C HIS A 17 -11.29 8.92 -7.09
N LEU A 18 -11.31 9.90 -6.18
CA LEU A 18 -12.41 10.08 -5.22
C LEU A 18 -13.72 10.44 -5.92
N GLU A 19 -13.69 11.26 -6.97
CA GLU A 19 -14.88 11.59 -7.78
C GLU A 19 -15.51 10.35 -8.42
N GLN A 20 -14.70 9.34 -8.79
CA GLN A 20 -15.20 8.07 -9.32
C GLN A 20 -15.74 7.14 -8.23
N VAL A 21 -14.98 6.98 -7.14
CA VAL A 21 -15.29 6.01 -6.08
C VAL A 21 -16.48 6.44 -5.24
N ASP A 22 -16.53 7.72 -4.89
CA ASP A 22 -17.56 8.29 -4.02
C ASP A 22 -18.74 8.87 -4.84
N HIS A 23 -18.84 8.56 -6.14
CA HIS A 23 -19.93 9.02 -7.01
C HIS A 23 -21.29 8.56 -6.46
N PRO A 24 -22.25 9.48 -6.23
CA PRO A 24 -23.47 9.18 -5.46
C PRO A 24 -24.40 8.18 -6.14
N HIS A 25 -24.38 8.09 -7.47
CA HIS A 25 -25.30 7.26 -8.25
C HIS A 25 -24.63 6.13 -9.02
N GLU A 26 -23.35 6.29 -9.34
CA GLU A 26 -22.59 5.39 -10.22
C GLU A 26 -21.16 5.23 -9.70
N PRO A 27 -20.98 4.69 -8.49
CA PRO A 27 -19.64 4.49 -7.95
C PRO A 27 -18.84 3.57 -8.87
N ARG A 28 -17.57 3.89 -9.09
CA ARG A 28 -16.65 3.12 -9.93
C ARG A 28 -15.36 2.87 -9.18
N THR A 29 -14.68 1.77 -9.50
CA THR A 29 -13.37 1.43 -8.94
C THR A 29 -12.38 1.11 -10.03
N LEU A 30 -11.10 1.13 -9.68
CA LEU A 30 -10.05 0.69 -10.57
C LEU A 30 -10.10 -0.84 -10.74
N PRO A 31 -9.75 -1.37 -11.92
CA PRO A 31 -9.72 -2.81 -12.15
C PRO A 31 -8.66 -3.49 -11.26
N ILE A 32 -9.11 -4.32 -10.32
CA ILE A 32 -8.25 -4.96 -9.29
C ILE A 32 -7.42 -6.14 -9.85
N ALA A 33 -7.60 -6.47 -11.12
CA ALA A 33 -6.73 -7.41 -11.85
C ALA A 33 -6.83 -7.18 -13.36
N ALA A 34 -5.67 -7.03 -14.01
CA ALA A 34 -5.28 -7.66 -15.29
C ALA A 34 -4.60 -6.78 -16.34
N LYS A 35 -4.38 -5.47 -16.16
CA LYS A 35 -3.79 -4.66 -17.26
C LYS A 35 -2.60 -3.77 -16.93
N CYS A 36 -2.46 -3.24 -15.72
CA CYS A 36 -1.26 -2.47 -15.42
C CYS A 36 -0.16 -3.38 -14.90
N GLY A 37 0.95 -3.45 -15.64
CA GLY A 37 2.21 -4.08 -15.20
C GLY A 37 2.87 -3.41 -13.97
N GLN A 38 2.14 -2.53 -13.29
CA GLN A 38 2.50 -1.99 -11.99
C GLN A 38 1.83 -2.89 -10.94
N GLY A 39 2.63 -3.58 -10.12
CA GLY A 39 2.10 -4.40 -9.03
C GLY A 39 1.26 -3.59 -8.05
N GLY A 40 0.50 -4.27 -7.18
CA GLY A 40 -0.25 -3.59 -6.11
C GLY A 40 0.67 -2.80 -5.17
N VAL A 41 0.10 -1.99 -4.28
CA VAL A 41 0.83 -1.15 -3.32
C VAL A 41 2.00 -1.86 -2.64
N LEU A 42 1.82 -3.13 -2.25
CA LEU A 42 2.89 -3.93 -1.65
C LEU A 42 4.11 -4.05 -2.57
N ALA A 43 3.91 -4.45 -3.83
CA ALA A 43 4.99 -4.61 -4.78
C ALA A 43 5.70 -3.28 -5.03
N PHE A 44 4.92 -2.22 -5.26
CA PHE A 44 5.46 -0.88 -5.45
C PHE A 44 6.33 -0.43 -4.27
N LEU A 45 5.84 -0.54 -3.03
CA LEU A 45 6.59 -0.12 -1.84
C LEU A 45 7.84 -0.97 -1.59
N THR A 46 7.85 -2.23 -2.01
CA THR A 46 9.06 -3.06 -2.00
C THR A 46 10.04 -2.62 -3.08
N ASP A 47 9.56 -2.31 -4.29
CA ASP A 47 10.40 -1.95 -5.43
C ASP A 47 11.09 -0.59 -5.25
N VAL A 48 10.47 0.35 -4.53
CA VAL A 48 11.03 1.70 -4.30
C VAL A 48 11.88 1.83 -3.04
N ASP A 49 12.12 0.75 -2.29
CA ASP A 49 12.77 0.81 -0.97
C ASP A 49 14.16 1.45 -1.03
N ASP A 50 14.98 1.04 -2.00
CA ASP A 50 16.32 1.59 -2.21
C ASP A 50 16.28 3.07 -2.64
N ASP A 51 15.31 3.46 -3.45
CA ASP A 51 15.13 4.85 -3.88
C ASP A 51 14.72 5.75 -2.72
N VAL A 52 13.83 5.26 -1.86
CA VAL A 52 13.41 5.97 -0.65
C VAL A 52 14.59 6.13 0.31
N ARG A 53 15.41 5.08 0.51
CA ARG A 53 16.64 5.17 1.31
C ARG A 53 17.59 6.23 0.78
N ARG A 54 17.84 6.24 -0.53
CA ARG A 54 18.73 7.22 -1.17
C ARG A 54 18.24 8.66 -0.99
N ARG A 55 16.93 8.90 -1.09
CA ARG A 55 16.34 10.25 -0.95
C ARG A 55 16.27 10.74 0.49
N THR A 56 16.02 9.84 1.44
CA THR A 56 15.85 10.20 2.86
C THR A 56 17.15 10.17 3.65
N GLY A 57 18.16 9.43 3.18
CA GLY A 57 19.38 9.14 3.94
C GLY A 57 19.14 8.26 5.17
N ALA A 58 17.96 7.66 5.30
CA ALA A 58 17.59 6.84 6.44
C ALA A 58 18.29 5.46 6.39
N SER A 59 18.47 4.86 7.57
CA SER A 59 18.95 3.47 7.65
C SER A 59 17.90 2.50 7.11
N GLU A 60 18.36 1.30 6.77
CA GLU A 60 17.50 0.21 6.30
C GLU A 60 16.40 -0.13 7.33
N CYS A 61 16.76 -0.26 8.61
CA CYS A 61 15.80 -0.57 9.67
C CYS A 61 14.70 0.49 9.79
N ILE A 62 15.04 1.78 9.66
CA ILE A 62 14.06 2.87 9.74
C ILE A 62 13.13 2.83 8.52
N THR A 63 13.69 2.62 7.33
CA THR A 63 12.91 2.54 6.08
C THR A 63 11.96 1.34 6.12
N ALA A 64 12.46 0.16 6.50
CA ALA A 64 11.66 -1.05 6.65
C ALA A 64 10.55 -0.88 7.70
N CYS A 65 10.83 -0.20 8.81
CA CYS A 65 9.83 0.12 9.83
C CYS A 65 8.73 1.06 9.30
N CYS A 66 9.10 2.12 8.58
CA CYS A 66 8.13 3.04 7.97
C CYS A 66 7.27 2.33 6.91
N ARG A 67 7.90 1.51 6.05
CA ARG A 67 7.22 0.68 5.06
C ARG A 67 6.23 -0.29 5.73
N GLY A 68 6.68 -1.01 6.75
CA GLY A 68 5.86 -1.92 7.53
C GLY A 68 4.64 -1.23 8.13
N LEU A 69 4.85 -0.09 8.80
CA LEU A 69 3.77 0.70 9.39
C LEU A 69 2.74 1.14 8.33
N VAL A 70 3.19 1.66 7.17
CA VAL A 70 2.28 2.07 6.09
C VAL A 70 1.47 0.86 5.59
N LEU A 71 2.10 -0.29 5.38
CA LEU A 71 1.43 -1.50 4.93
C LEU A 71 0.41 -2.01 5.96
N ASP A 72 0.76 -2.01 7.24
CA ASP A 72 -0.14 -2.43 8.31
C ASP A 72 -1.33 -1.47 8.44
N MET A 73 -1.08 -0.16 8.31
CA MET A 73 -2.14 0.84 8.27
C MET A 73 -3.09 0.61 7.08
N ILE A 74 -2.59 0.23 5.91
CA ILE A 74 -3.42 -0.13 4.76
C ILE A 74 -4.33 -1.31 5.11
N GLU A 75 -3.78 -2.40 5.64
CA GLU A 75 -4.56 -3.61 5.96
C GLU A 75 -5.67 -3.30 6.98
N GLN A 76 -5.35 -2.54 8.03
CA GLN A 76 -6.32 -2.09 9.04
C GLN A 76 -7.39 -1.17 8.42
N CYS A 77 -6.97 -0.18 7.63
CA CYS A 77 -7.87 0.77 6.98
C CYS A 77 -8.85 0.07 6.04
N CYS A 78 -8.39 -0.92 5.26
CA CYS A 78 -9.23 -1.71 4.37
C CYS A 78 -10.30 -2.52 5.11
N THR A 79 -9.98 -2.94 6.34
CA THR A 79 -10.88 -3.74 7.18
C THR A 79 -11.94 -2.89 7.89
N LEU A 80 -11.71 -1.60 8.09
CA LEU A 80 -12.54 -0.76 8.97
C LEU A 80 -13.35 0.31 8.23
N LEU A 81 -12.72 1.40 7.77
CA LEU A 81 -13.43 2.63 7.39
C LEU A 81 -12.99 3.26 6.07
N PHE A 82 -11.95 2.73 5.43
CA PHE A 82 -11.31 3.40 4.30
C PHE A 82 -11.95 3.09 2.95
N LEU A 83 -12.61 1.93 2.87
CA LEU A 83 -13.27 1.41 1.68
C LEU A 83 -14.77 1.39 1.92
N SER A 84 -15.54 1.80 0.90
CA SER A 84 -16.97 1.51 0.87
C SER A 84 -17.23 0.00 0.96
N SER A 85 -18.43 -0.39 1.39
CA SER A 85 -18.81 -1.81 1.49
C SER A 85 -18.66 -2.54 0.15
N LYS A 86 -18.95 -1.86 -0.97
CA LYS A 86 -18.78 -2.38 -2.33
C LYS A 86 -17.32 -2.58 -2.70
N GLU A 87 -16.47 -1.58 -2.50
CA GLU A 87 -15.03 -1.70 -2.77
C GLU A 87 -14.40 -2.82 -1.95
N ARG A 88 -14.72 -2.89 -0.65
CA ARG A 88 -14.21 -3.91 0.27
C ARG A 88 -14.53 -5.32 -0.22
N ARG A 89 -15.73 -5.54 -0.76
CA ARG A 89 -16.11 -6.83 -1.34
C ARG A 89 -15.23 -7.19 -2.54
N VAL A 90 -15.03 -6.27 -3.48
CA VAL A 90 -14.23 -6.52 -4.69
C VAL A 90 -12.76 -6.75 -4.33
N ILE A 91 -12.20 -5.93 -3.44
CA ILE A 91 -10.80 -6.03 -2.98
C ILE A 91 -10.56 -7.34 -2.25
N ASN A 92 -11.43 -7.72 -1.31
CA ASN A 92 -11.30 -8.99 -0.59
C ASN A 92 -11.41 -10.20 -1.52
N MET A 93 -12.33 -10.15 -2.50
CA MET A 93 -12.41 -11.21 -3.51
C MET A 93 -11.12 -11.32 -4.33
N ALA A 94 -10.54 -10.20 -4.75
CA ALA A 94 -9.28 -10.19 -5.49
C ALA A 94 -8.10 -10.69 -4.65
N ALA A 95 -8.02 -10.31 -3.37
CA ALA A 95 -7.01 -10.78 -2.44
C ALA A 95 -7.06 -12.31 -2.27
N VAL A 96 -8.26 -12.86 -2.03
CA VAL A 96 -8.47 -14.32 -1.93
C VAL A 96 -8.13 -15.04 -3.24
N GLN A 97 -8.46 -14.45 -4.40
CA GLN A 97 -8.08 -15.02 -5.69
C GLN A 97 -6.56 -15.03 -5.90
N ARG A 98 -5.86 -13.98 -5.49
CA ARG A 98 -4.39 -13.92 -5.54
C ARG A 98 -3.76 -15.00 -4.67
N GLU A 99 -4.23 -15.17 -3.44
CA GLU A 99 -3.76 -16.25 -2.53
C GLU A 99 -3.90 -17.63 -3.17
N LYS A 100 -5.07 -17.95 -3.73
CA LYS A 100 -5.31 -19.23 -4.41
C LYS A 100 -4.33 -19.47 -5.57
N ARG A 101 -4.00 -18.43 -6.35
CA ARG A 101 -3.01 -18.53 -7.45
C ARG A 101 -1.59 -18.76 -6.94
N VAL A 102 -1.20 -18.11 -5.84
CA VAL A 102 0.12 -18.30 -5.23
C VAL A 102 0.26 -19.73 -4.71
N VAL A 103 -0.75 -20.24 -4.01
CA VAL A 103 -0.77 -21.63 -3.51
C VAL A 103 -0.69 -22.63 -4.66
N ALA A 104 -1.47 -22.45 -5.73
CA ALA A 104 -1.43 -23.33 -6.90
C ALA A 104 -0.05 -23.38 -7.58
N ARG A 105 0.67 -22.25 -7.63
CA ARG A 105 2.04 -22.17 -8.16
C ARG A 105 3.07 -22.81 -7.22
N GLY A 106 2.86 -22.73 -5.90
CA GLY A 106 3.73 -23.35 -4.90
C GLY A 106 3.63 -24.88 -4.87
N VAL A 107 2.46 -25.45 -5.18
CA VAL A 107 2.25 -26.91 -5.21
C VAL A 107 2.91 -27.56 -6.44
N GLY A 108 3.09 -26.82 -7.54
CA GLY A 108 3.73 -27.32 -8.77
C GLY A 108 5.25 -27.50 -8.71
N LYS A 109 5.94 -26.99 -7.68
CA LYS A 109 7.41 -27.00 -7.58
C LYS A 109 7.97 -28.09 -6.64
N ARG A 110 7.13 -28.88 -5.95
CA ARG A 110 7.57 -29.90 -4.97
C ARG A 110 7.66 -31.33 -5.53
N ARG A 111 8.19 -31.51 -6.74
CA ARG A 111 8.61 -32.84 -7.24
C ARG A 111 9.90 -32.76 -8.04
N ARG A 112 11.03 -32.54 -7.36
CA ARG A 112 12.34 -33.13 -7.71
C ARG A 112 13.41 -32.70 -6.69
N GLY A 113 14.13 -33.68 -6.15
CA GLY A 113 15.46 -33.46 -5.56
C GLY A 113 15.53 -33.75 -4.07
N ASP A 114 16.08 -34.90 -3.75
CA ASP A 114 16.53 -35.37 -2.44
C ASP A 114 17.87 -34.71 -2.05
N GLN A 115 18.16 -34.67 -0.74
CA GLN A 115 19.41 -34.29 -0.04
C GLN A 115 19.80 -32.81 0.11
N GLY A 116 20.10 -32.42 1.36
CA GLY A 116 21.12 -31.40 1.67
C GLY A 116 20.70 -30.22 2.54
N GLU A 117 21.05 -30.33 3.82
CA GLU A 117 21.32 -29.31 4.86
C GLU A 117 21.24 -27.79 4.58
N THR A 118 20.82 -27.08 5.65
CA THR A 118 21.13 -25.69 6.05
C THR A 118 20.63 -24.51 5.20
N THR A 119 19.62 -23.79 5.72
CA THR A 119 19.66 -22.32 5.93
C THR A 119 18.39 -21.85 6.65
N GLU A 120 18.50 -21.57 7.96
CA GLU A 120 17.44 -20.97 8.79
C GLU A 120 17.38 -19.43 8.70
N GLU A 121 18.00 -18.78 7.70
CA GLU A 121 18.10 -17.30 7.66
C GLU A 121 17.19 -16.57 6.66
N THR A 122 16.39 -17.28 5.85
CA THR A 122 15.48 -16.64 4.87
C THR A 122 14.00 -16.59 5.27
N ALA A 123 13.64 -17.12 6.44
CA ALA A 123 12.23 -17.29 6.85
C ALA A 123 11.55 -16.03 7.43
N ILE A 124 12.31 -14.96 7.73
CA ILE A 124 11.76 -13.74 8.33
C ILE A 124 11.10 -12.82 7.28
N GLY A 125 11.42 -12.98 5.99
CA GLY A 125 10.85 -12.17 4.90
C GLY A 125 9.55 -12.73 4.28
N GLU A 126 9.36 -14.05 4.29
CA GLU A 126 8.21 -14.68 3.61
C GLU A 126 6.93 -14.71 4.45
N THR A 127 7.05 -14.71 5.77
CA THR A 127 5.89 -14.70 6.68
C THR A 127 5.18 -13.34 6.72
N ASP A 128 5.92 -12.24 6.58
CA ASP A 128 5.39 -10.88 6.69
C ASP A 128 4.52 -10.48 5.47
N ASN A 129 4.90 -10.94 4.27
CA ASN A 129 4.13 -10.68 3.04
C ASN A 129 2.85 -11.52 2.92
N SER A 130 2.73 -12.61 3.68
CA SER A 130 1.52 -13.45 3.70
C SER A 130 0.33 -12.81 4.43
N GLN A 131 0.59 -11.81 5.27
CA GLN A 131 -0.44 -11.06 6.01
C GLN A 131 -0.97 -9.83 5.25
N ARG A 132 -0.23 -9.36 4.24
CA ARG A 132 -0.53 -8.12 3.50
C ARG A 132 -1.42 -8.36 2.28
N LYS A 133 -2.65 -8.80 2.57
CA LYS A 133 -3.63 -9.27 1.59
C LYS A 133 -4.19 -8.14 0.73
N CYS A 134 -4.56 -7.03 1.34
CA CYS A 134 -5.15 -5.89 0.64
C CYS A 134 -4.08 -5.11 -0.12
N ALA A 135 -2.96 -4.78 0.53
CA ALA A 135 -1.87 -4.02 -0.08
C ALA A 135 -1.31 -4.71 -1.34
N ALA A 136 -1.36 -6.03 -1.37
CA ALA A 136 -0.97 -6.85 -2.52
C ALA A 136 -1.79 -6.65 -3.79
N VAL A 137 -3.06 -6.23 -3.68
CA VAL A 137 -3.99 -6.10 -4.81
C VAL A 137 -4.48 -4.67 -5.03
N LEU A 138 -4.26 -3.80 -4.05
CA LEU A 138 -4.68 -2.41 -4.14
C LEU A 138 -3.90 -1.63 -5.20
N PRO A 139 -4.60 -0.86 -6.05
CA PRO A 139 -4.00 0.18 -6.88
C PRO A 139 -3.33 1.28 -6.05
N LEU A 140 -2.38 2.00 -6.67
CA LEU A 140 -1.57 3.02 -5.99
C LEU A 140 -2.38 4.26 -5.57
N GLU A 141 -3.52 4.51 -6.20
CA GLU A 141 -4.44 5.59 -5.85
C GLU A 141 -4.97 5.43 -4.41
N TYR A 142 -5.11 4.19 -3.93
CA TYR A 142 -5.48 3.92 -2.55
C TYR A 142 -4.35 4.25 -1.56
N LEU A 143 -3.08 4.18 -1.98
CA LEU A 143 -1.97 4.67 -1.17
C LEU A 143 -2.02 6.20 -1.04
N LEU A 144 -2.36 6.92 -2.11
CA LEU A 144 -2.57 8.38 -2.05
C LEU A 144 -3.70 8.75 -1.09
N ARG A 145 -4.82 8.02 -1.14
CA ARG A 145 -5.94 8.22 -0.21
C ARG A 145 -5.51 8.00 1.25
N LEU A 146 -4.60 7.06 1.52
CA LEU A 146 -4.09 6.80 2.87
C LEU A 146 -3.22 7.97 3.32
N PHE A 147 -2.31 8.44 2.48
CA PHE A 147 -1.44 9.57 2.81
C PHE A 147 -2.22 10.84 3.11
N VAL A 148 -3.39 11.07 2.48
CA VAL A 148 -4.28 12.17 2.87
C VAL A 148 -4.90 11.97 4.25
N ALA A 149 -5.28 10.74 4.60
CA ALA A 149 -5.85 10.42 5.91
C ALA A 149 -4.80 10.36 7.04
N LEU A 150 -3.53 10.11 6.70
CA LEU A 150 -2.45 9.82 7.64
C LEU A 150 -2.26 10.88 8.74
N PRO A 151 -2.24 12.20 8.45
CA PRO A 151 -2.13 13.22 9.49
C PRO A 151 -3.27 13.14 10.52
N SER A 152 -4.50 12.93 10.07
CA SER A 152 -5.67 12.78 10.94
C SER A 152 -5.60 11.50 11.77
N LEU A 153 -5.11 10.41 11.19
CA LEU A 153 -4.91 9.14 11.92
C LEU A 153 -3.88 9.32 13.03
N LEU A 154 -2.72 9.93 12.75
CA LEU A 154 -1.69 10.14 13.77
C LEU A 154 -2.14 11.13 14.85
N ALA A 155 -2.87 12.18 14.49
CA ALA A 155 -3.45 13.10 15.47
C ALA A 155 -4.49 12.42 16.37
N HIS A 156 -5.21 11.42 15.85
CA HIS A 156 -6.11 10.61 16.66
C HIS A 156 -5.34 9.70 17.64
N TYR A 157 -4.23 9.09 17.20
CA TYR A 157 -3.36 8.31 18.08
C TYR A 157 -2.79 9.14 19.24
N ASP A 158 -2.31 10.36 18.96
CA ASP A 158 -1.82 11.27 20.01
C ASP A 158 -2.90 11.53 21.09
N LYS A 159 -4.15 11.71 20.65
CA LYS A 159 -5.29 11.95 21.56
C LYS A 159 -5.63 10.72 22.40
N LEU A 160 -5.61 9.53 21.80
CA LEU A 160 -5.88 8.27 22.51
C LEU A 160 -4.77 7.92 23.51
N GLY A 161 -3.52 8.19 23.17
CA GLY A 161 -2.36 7.90 24.01
C GLY A 161 -2.14 8.88 25.16
N GLY A 162 -2.97 9.93 25.26
CA GLY A 162 -2.83 10.99 26.27
C GLY A 162 -1.50 11.76 26.21
N SER A 163 -0.73 11.55 25.14
CA SER A 163 0.61 12.13 24.95
C SER A 163 0.90 12.26 23.46
N THR A 164 1.54 13.36 23.09
CA THR A 164 1.97 13.60 21.71
C THR A 164 3.15 12.68 21.39
N MET A 165 3.03 11.86 20.34
CA MET A 165 4.15 11.03 19.90
C MET A 165 5.35 11.94 19.54
N PRO A 166 6.56 11.63 20.05
CA PRO A 166 7.73 12.46 19.84
C PRO A 166 8.06 12.65 18.35
N ALA A 167 8.57 13.84 18.01
CA ALA A 167 8.95 14.18 16.63
C ALA A 167 10.00 13.21 16.04
N ALA A 168 10.86 12.64 16.88
CA ALA A 168 11.84 11.62 16.48
C ALA A 168 11.21 10.37 15.85
N PHE A 169 9.93 10.07 16.15
CA PHE A 169 9.19 8.94 15.56
C PHE A 169 8.33 9.36 14.36
N LYS A 170 7.80 10.59 14.35
CA LYS A 170 6.97 11.10 13.25
C LYS A 170 7.79 11.57 12.05
N GLN A 171 8.92 12.23 12.29
CA GLN A 171 9.74 12.81 11.23
C GLN A 171 10.25 11.77 10.22
N PRO A 172 10.73 10.57 10.64
CA PRO A 172 11.10 9.53 9.70
C PRO A 172 9.94 9.09 8.81
N LEU A 173 8.73 8.96 9.37
CA LEU A 173 7.53 8.61 8.62
C LEU A 173 7.17 9.71 7.61
N TRP A 174 7.26 10.98 7.98
CA TRP A 174 7.02 12.08 7.05
C TRP A 174 8.05 12.12 5.92
N ASN A 175 9.33 11.90 6.24
CA ASN A 175 10.38 11.83 5.23
C ASN A 175 10.14 10.66 4.26
N TYR A 176 9.74 9.49 4.79
CA TYR A 176 9.38 8.32 4.00
C TYR A 176 8.20 8.61 3.06
N VAL A 177 7.09 9.13 3.58
CA VAL A 177 5.88 9.45 2.78
C VAL A 177 6.22 10.47 1.69
N ASN A 178 6.97 11.51 2.03
CA ASN A 178 7.39 12.52 1.07
C ASN A 178 8.30 11.95 -0.03
N ALA A 179 9.22 11.04 0.30
CA ALA A 179 10.06 10.37 -0.67
C ALA A 179 9.23 9.48 -1.61
N VAL A 180 8.25 8.74 -1.07
CA VAL A 180 7.33 7.93 -1.87
C VAL A 180 6.52 8.80 -2.83
N LEU A 181 5.93 9.91 -2.35
CA LEU A 181 5.20 10.85 -3.21
C LEU A 181 6.09 11.46 -4.30
N ASP A 182 7.34 11.78 -3.97
CA ASP A 182 8.31 12.32 -4.91
C ASP A 182 8.74 11.30 -5.97
N ILE A 183 8.62 10.00 -5.71
CA ILE A 183 8.80 8.94 -6.70
C ILE A 183 7.54 8.78 -7.55
N MET A 184 6.37 8.80 -6.91
CA MET A 184 5.07 8.64 -7.57
C MET A 184 4.75 9.79 -8.55
N LYS A 185 5.29 11.00 -8.33
CA LYS A 185 4.94 12.20 -9.13
C LYS A 185 5.18 12.02 -10.64
N ASP A 186 6.16 11.19 -11.01
CA ASP A 186 6.57 10.95 -12.39
C ASP A 186 5.94 9.67 -12.98
N MET A 187 5.17 8.92 -12.18
CA MET A 187 4.52 7.70 -12.62
C MET A 187 3.33 7.95 -13.53
N THR A 188 2.96 6.92 -14.28
CA THR A 188 1.70 6.89 -15.04
C THR A 188 0.65 6.18 -14.20
N PHE A 189 -0.48 6.84 -14.00
CA PHE A 189 -1.66 6.32 -13.31
C PHE A 189 -2.73 5.97 -14.33
N LEU A 190 -3.71 5.15 -13.92
CA LEU A 190 -4.79 4.72 -14.80
C LEU A 190 -5.67 5.90 -15.20
N ASP A 191 -6.11 5.91 -16.46
CA ASP A 191 -7.02 6.94 -16.96
C ASP A 191 -8.41 6.79 -16.29
N PRO A 192 -9.11 7.89 -15.94
CA PRO A 192 -10.46 7.82 -15.39
C PRO A 192 -11.45 6.99 -16.21
N SER A 193 -11.27 6.89 -17.54
CA SER A 193 -12.09 6.07 -18.42
C SER A 193 -11.91 4.55 -18.21
N GLU A 194 -10.84 4.12 -17.54
CA GLU A 194 -10.56 2.72 -17.23
C GLU A 194 -11.25 2.24 -15.95
N TYR A 195 -11.92 3.14 -15.22
CA TYR A 195 -12.69 2.80 -14.02
C TYR A 195 -13.90 1.94 -14.38
N ILE A 196 -14.09 0.87 -13.63
CA ILE A 196 -15.19 -0.08 -13.80
C ILE A 196 -16.32 0.19 -12.79
N PRO A 197 -17.60 0.12 -13.20
CA PRO A 197 -18.71 0.32 -12.28
C PRO A 197 -18.73 -0.66 -11.10
N LEU A 198 -18.92 -0.15 -9.88
CA LEU A 198 -19.18 -0.92 -8.65
C LEU A 198 -20.68 -1.28 -8.58
N ARG A 199 -21.06 -2.34 -9.31
CA ARG A 199 -22.42 -2.91 -9.28
C ARG A 199 -22.60 -3.84 -8.08
#